data_AF-A0A839TZ93-F1
#
_entry.id   AF-A0A839TZ93-F1
#
_cell.length_a   1.000
_cell.length_b   1.000
_cell.length_c   1.000
_cell.angle_alpha   90.00
_cell.angle_beta   90.00
_cell.angle_gamma   90.00
#
_symmetry.space_group_name_H-M   'P 1'
#
loop_
_entity.id
_entity.type
_entity.pdbx_description
1 polymer ?
#
loop_
_entity_poly.entity_id
_entity_poly.type
_entity_poly.pdbx_seq_one_letter_code
_entity_poly.pdbx_strand_id
1 'polypeptide(L)'
;MTRIEYRLHAFDLASPFGFADGNMFGHLLREKLGKLAPDKRAVLIECVKRFLLPALPRRIKTVLVGTHNPIRIPDGETIDDIEDFTVGIREDQVLEVAAELASKHD
;
A
#
# COMPACT_ATOMS: atom_id res chain seq x y z
N MET A 1 16.49 -14.30 -11.26
CA MET A 1 15.47 -14.27 -10.20
C MET A 1 14.37 -13.32 -10.66
N THR A 2 13.16 -13.81 -10.89
CA THR A 2 11.99 -12.97 -11.15
C THR A 2 11.74 -12.14 -9.90
N ARG A 3 12.05 -10.84 -9.96
CA ARG A 3 11.69 -9.89 -8.91
C ARG A 3 10.17 -9.85 -8.89
N ILE A 4 9.54 -10.31 -7.81
CA ILE A 4 8.10 -10.14 -7.63
C ILE A 4 7.85 -8.63 -7.54
N GLU A 5 6.98 -8.16 -8.42
CA GLU A 5 6.58 -6.76 -8.50
C GLU A 5 5.11 -6.67 -8.05
N TYR A 6 4.88 -5.97 -6.96
CA TYR A 6 3.55 -5.64 -6.48
C TYR A 6 3.07 -4.37 -7.18
N ARG A 7 1.79 -4.30 -7.54
CA ARG A 7 1.23 -3.18 -8.26
C ARG A 7 0.25 -2.41 -7.40
N LEU A 8 0.58 -1.16 -7.09
CA LEU A 8 -0.33 -0.23 -6.42
C LEU A 8 -1.12 0.51 -7.48
N HIS A 9 -2.42 0.29 -7.56
CA HIS A 9 -3.28 0.94 -8.53
C HIS A 9 -3.97 2.16 -7.91
N ALA A 10 -4.17 3.22 -8.69
CA ALA A 10 -4.88 4.40 -8.22
C ALA A 10 -6.36 4.10 -7.91
N PHE A 11 -7.02 3.24 -8.70
CA PHE A 11 -8.41 2.84 -8.45
C PHE A 11 -8.61 2.15 -7.10
N ASP A 12 -7.57 1.52 -6.54
CA ASP A 12 -7.66 0.90 -5.22
C ASP A 12 -7.94 1.93 -4.13
N LEU A 13 -7.55 3.21 -4.30
CA LEU A 13 -7.85 4.28 -3.35
C LEU A 13 -9.36 4.60 -3.30
N ALA A 14 -10.09 4.39 -4.40
CA ALA A 14 -11.55 4.59 -4.46
C ALA A 14 -12.34 3.36 -4.02
N SER A 15 -11.77 2.16 -4.10
CA SER A 15 -12.46 0.89 -3.85
C SER A 15 -12.59 0.54 -2.35
N PRO A 16 -13.77 0.05 -1.88
CA PRO A 16 -13.93 -0.47 -0.52
C PRO A 16 -13.05 -1.66 -0.20
N PHE A 17 -12.77 -2.47 -1.21
CA PHE A 17 -11.91 -3.65 -1.11
C PHE A 17 -10.48 -3.39 -1.60
N GLY A 18 -10.23 -2.24 -2.24
CA GLY A 18 -8.94 -1.71 -2.71
C GLY A 18 -7.80 -2.71 -2.84
N PHE A 19 -6.67 -2.41 -2.18
CA PHE A 19 -5.42 -3.16 -2.21
C PHE A 19 -5.53 -4.57 -1.58
N ALA A 20 -6.31 -5.45 -2.21
CA ALA A 20 -6.62 -6.80 -1.78
C ALA A 20 -7.09 -6.87 -0.31
N ASP A 21 -8.09 -6.06 0.04
CA ASP A 21 -8.67 -5.98 1.39
C ASP A 21 -7.59 -5.69 2.46
N GLY A 22 -6.69 -4.75 2.13
CA GLY A 22 -5.59 -4.36 3.00
C GLY A 22 -4.56 -5.47 3.25
N ASN A 23 -4.63 -6.58 2.51
CA ASN A 23 -3.83 -7.78 2.73
C ASN A 23 -2.80 -8.02 1.60
N MET A 24 -2.57 -7.04 0.73
CA MET A 24 -1.68 -7.14 -0.43
C MET A 24 -0.32 -7.79 -0.12
N PHE A 25 0.32 -7.42 0.99
CA PHE A 25 1.65 -7.92 1.37
C PHE A 25 1.61 -9.06 2.39
N GLY A 26 0.43 -9.56 2.76
CA GLY A 26 0.28 -10.52 3.85
C GLY A 26 1.08 -11.81 3.64
N HIS A 27 1.12 -12.32 2.41
CA HIS A 27 1.90 -13.51 2.08
C HIS A 27 3.41 -13.26 2.22
N LEU A 28 3.92 -12.17 1.63
CA LEU A 28 5.33 -11.81 1.66
C LEU A 28 5.83 -11.61 3.09
N LEU A 29 5.12 -10.79 3.86
CA LEU A 29 5.52 -10.46 5.22
C LEU A 29 5.56 -11.72 6.10
N ARG A 30 4.56 -12.60 5.93
CA ARG A 30 4.53 -13.88 6.65
C ARG A 30 5.67 -14.81 6.22
N GLU A 31 5.98 -14.88 4.92
CA GLU A 31 7.03 -15.75 4.40
C GLU A 31 8.42 -15.28 4.85
N LYS A 32 8.71 -13.99 4.75
CA LYS A 32 10.06 -13.44 4.99
C LYS A 32 10.34 -13.10 6.44
N LEU A 33 9.32 -12.62 7.18
CA LEU A 33 9.50 -12.09 8.55
C LEU A 33 8.80 -12.96 9.60
N GLY A 34 7.90 -13.87 9.20
CA GLY A 34 7.22 -14.78 10.12
C GLY A 34 6.48 -14.04 11.23
N LYS A 35 6.79 -14.38 12.49
CA LYS A 35 6.20 -13.75 13.69
C LYS A 35 6.69 -12.33 13.96
N LEU A 36 7.79 -11.91 13.32
CA LEU A 36 8.36 -10.57 13.44
C LEU A 36 7.78 -9.60 12.39
N ALA A 37 6.84 -10.07 11.57
CA ALA A 37 6.19 -9.22 10.59
C ALA A 37 5.44 -8.06 11.30
N PRO A 38 5.68 -6.81 10.89
CA PRO A 38 4.87 -5.68 11.36
C PRO A 38 3.43 -5.80 10.84
N ASP A 39 2.55 -4.90 11.29
CA ASP A 39 1.19 -4.85 10.77
C ASP A 39 1.18 -4.61 9.25
N LYS A 40 0.67 -5.59 8.51
CA LYS A 40 0.54 -5.56 7.05
C LYS A 40 -0.25 -4.34 6.55
N ARG A 41 -1.23 -3.85 7.32
CA ARG A 41 -2.00 -2.65 6.96
C ARG A 41 -1.12 -1.41 7.07
N ALA A 42 -0.33 -1.28 8.13
CA ALA A 42 0.66 -0.22 8.27
C ALA A 42 1.70 -0.24 7.14
N VAL A 43 2.22 -1.42 6.77
CA VAL A 43 3.14 -1.57 5.62
C VAL A 43 2.48 -1.10 4.33
N LEU A 44 1.22 -1.49 4.10
CA LEU A 44 0.46 -1.04 2.93
C LEU A 44 0.27 0.48 2.90
N ILE A 45 -0.16 1.08 3.99
CA ILE A 45 -0.35 2.53 4.11
C ILE A 45 0.95 3.26 3.75
N GLU A 46 2.08 2.81 4.30
CA GLU A 46 3.37 3.44 4.03
C GLU A 46 3.83 3.23 2.58
N CYS A 47 3.62 2.05 2.00
CA CYS A 47 3.92 1.82 0.59
C CYS A 47 3.08 2.75 -0.32
N VAL A 48 1.79 2.91 -0.04
CA VAL A 48 0.91 3.82 -0.79
C VAL A 48 1.41 5.26 -0.68
N LYS A 49 1.74 5.73 0.53
CA LYS A 49 2.24 7.09 0.75
C LYS A 49 3.60 7.36 0.10
N ARG A 50 4.51 6.38 0.10
CA ARG A 50 5.88 6.54 -0.41
C ARG A 50 6.00 6.36 -1.91
N PHE A 51 5.20 5.46 -2.49
CA PHE A 51 5.38 5.04 -3.89
C PHE A 51 4.21 5.46 -4.78
N LEU A 52 2.96 5.28 -4.36
CA LEU A 52 1.81 5.62 -5.19
C LEU A 52 1.54 7.12 -5.19
N LEU A 53 1.24 7.73 -4.04
CA LEU A 53 0.80 9.13 -3.95
C LEU A 53 1.78 10.13 -4.59
N PRO A 54 3.12 10.00 -4.43
CA PRO A 54 4.07 10.92 -5.05
C PRO A 54 4.20 10.73 -6.56
N ALA A 55 3.84 9.56 -7.09
CA ALA A 55 3.93 9.25 -8.51
C ALA A 55 2.68 9.68 -9.29
N LEU A 56 1.54 9.90 -8.61
CA LEU A 56 0.31 10.34 -9.25
C LEU A 56 0.53 11.68 -9.98
N PRO A 57 -0.11 11.89 -11.15
CA PRO A 57 0.07 13.11 -11.94
C PRO A 57 -0.55 14.36 -11.29
N ARG A 58 -1.34 14.18 -10.22
CA ARG A 58 -1.83 15.25 -9.36
C ARG A 58 -1.89 14.81 -7.91
N ARG A 59 -2.00 15.79 -7.01
CA ARG A 59 -2.16 15.54 -5.58
C ARG A 59 -3.57 15.01 -5.30
N ILE A 60 -3.63 13.86 -4.62
CA ILE A 60 -4.86 13.26 -4.10
C ILE A 60 -4.85 13.35 -2.57
N LYS A 61 -6.00 13.68 -1.98
CA LYS A 61 -6.19 13.56 -0.54
C LYS A 61 -6.52 12.11 -0.19
N THR A 62 -5.95 11.63 0.91
CA THR A 62 -6.25 10.31 1.44
C THR A 62 -6.64 10.38 2.91
N VAL A 63 -7.53 9.49 3.31
CA VAL A 63 -7.93 9.24 4.70
C VAL A 63 -7.55 7.82 5.09
N LEU A 64 -7.24 7.62 6.37
CA LEU A 64 -7.04 6.29 6.94
C LEU A 64 -8.37 5.78 7.51
N VAL A 65 -8.68 4.52 7.26
CA VAL A 65 -9.90 3.89 7.76
C VAL A 65 -9.57 2.55 8.43
N GLY A 66 -10.31 2.21 9.48
CA GLY A 66 -10.12 0.93 10.20
C GLY A 66 -10.68 -0.30 9.48
N THR A 67 -11.21 -0.12 8.27
CA THR A 67 -11.94 -1.15 7.52
C THR A 67 -11.01 -1.95 6.60
N HIS A 68 -11.61 -2.65 5.65
CA HIS A 68 -10.98 -3.54 4.68
C HIS A 68 -9.80 -2.91 3.94
N ASN A 69 -10.03 -1.79 3.26
CA ASN A 69 -8.96 -1.01 2.63
C ASN A 69 -8.50 0.13 3.56
N PRO A 70 -7.30 0.06 4.16
CA PRO A 70 -6.91 0.94 5.25
C PRO A 70 -6.54 2.39 4.84
N ILE A 71 -6.40 2.67 3.54
CA ILE A 71 -6.11 3.99 2.98
C ILE A 71 -6.93 4.24 1.73
N ARG A 72 -7.71 5.32 1.72
CA ARG A 72 -8.70 5.62 0.67
C ARG A 72 -8.76 7.11 0.37
N ILE A 73 -9.35 7.50 -0.75
CA ILE A 73 -9.76 8.89 -0.97
C ILE A 73 -10.98 9.22 -0.08
N PRO A 74 -11.13 10.48 0.39
CA PRO A 74 -12.33 10.90 1.11
C PRO A 74 -13.55 10.97 0.19
N ASP A 75 -14.74 10.93 0.79
CA ASP A 75 -15.99 11.11 0.06
C ASP A 75 -15.98 12.45 -0.70
N GLY A 76 -16.33 12.41 -1.99
CA GLY A 76 -16.36 13.57 -2.89
C GLY A 76 -15.06 13.86 -3.65
N GLU A 77 -13.96 13.19 -3.34
CA GLU A 77 -12.77 13.15 -4.20
C GLU A 77 -12.95 12.04 -5.26
N THR A 78 -12.52 12.29 -6.50
CA THR A 78 -12.58 11.32 -7.60
C THR A 78 -11.19 10.95 -8.09
N ILE A 79 -11.07 9.82 -8.79
CA ILE A 79 -9.81 9.36 -9.40
C ILE A 79 -9.96 9.00 -10.89
N ASP A 80 -11.12 9.25 -11.50
CA ASP A 80 -11.46 8.85 -12.87
C ASP A 80 -10.41 9.30 -13.90
N ASP A 81 -9.76 10.45 -13.66
CA ASP A 81 -8.72 11.00 -14.52
C ASP A 81 -7.37 10.27 -14.43
N ILE A 82 -7.18 9.44 -13.41
CA ILE A 82 -5.93 8.75 -13.08
C ILE A 82 -6.16 7.28 -12.73
N GLU A 83 -7.33 6.71 -13.02
CA GLU A 83 -7.75 5.40 -12.51
C GLU A 83 -6.83 4.25 -12.92
N ASP A 84 -6.33 4.32 -14.16
CA ASP A 84 -5.42 3.34 -14.76
C ASP A 84 -3.97 3.50 -14.26
N PHE A 85 -3.67 4.56 -13.50
CA PHE A 85 -2.32 4.81 -13.03
C PHE A 85 -1.89 3.72 -12.05
N THR A 86 -0.72 3.15 -12.31
CA THR A 86 -0.19 2.02 -11.56
C THR A 86 1.28 2.22 -11.27
N VAL A 87 1.69 1.95 -10.03
CA VAL A 87 3.08 1.93 -9.62
C VAL A 87 3.50 0.51 -9.27
N GLY A 88 4.57 0.04 -9.89
CA GLY A 88 5.26 -1.18 -9.49
C GLY A 88 6.16 -0.91 -8.29
N ILE A 89 6.07 -1.75 -7.27
CA ILE A 89 6.98 -1.78 -6.13
C ILE A 89 7.62 -3.16 -6.05
N ARG A 90 8.90 -3.19 -5.74
CA ARG A 90 9.65 -4.43 -5.62
C ARG A 90 9.58 -5.01 -4.22
N GLU A 91 9.77 -6.31 -4.12
CA GLU A 91 9.86 -7.03 -2.84
C GLU A 91 10.82 -6.39 -1.83
N ASP A 92 12.03 -6.02 -2.27
CA ASP A 92 13.05 -5.40 -1.40
C ASP A 92 12.57 -4.08 -0.79
N GLN A 93 11.81 -3.28 -1.54
CA GLN A 93 11.24 -2.02 -1.07
C GLN A 93 10.12 -2.25 -0.05
N VAL A 94 9.29 -3.29 -0.24
CA VAL A 94 8.24 -3.65 0.73
C VAL A 94 8.88 -4.12 2.04
N LEU A 95 9.94 -4.94 1.95
CA LEU A 95 10.66 -5.43 3.12
C LEU A 95 11.41 -4.31 3.86
N GLU A 96 11.97 -3.33 3.13
CA GLU A 96 12.58 -2.14 3.71
C GLU A 96 11.57 -1.33 4.53
N VAL A 97 10.40 -1.03 3.95
CA VAL A 97 9.30 -0.35 4.67
C VAL A 97 8.87 -1.14 5.90
N ALA A 98 8.77 -2.48 5.78
CA ALA A 98 8.42 -3.33 6.91
C ALA A 98 9.47 -3.31 8.03
N ALA A 99 10.76 -3.37 7.69
CA ALA A 99 11.85 -3.31 8.66
C ALA A 99 11.88 -1.98 9.41
N GLU A 100 11.72 -0.86 8.70
CA GLU A 100 11.64 0.47 9.32
C GLU A 100 10.46 0.58 10.29
N LEU A 101 9.29 0.05 9.92
CA LEU A 101 8.12 0.06 10.79
C LEU A 101 8.32 -0.79 12.04
N ALA A 102 8.96 -1.95 11.92
CA ALA A 102 9.31 -2.77 13.07
C ALA A 102 10.25 -2.03 14.03
N SER A 103 11.27 -1.33 13.50
CA SER A 103 12.25 -0.59 14.33
C SER A 103 11.69 0.65 15.03
N LYS A 104 10.50 1.14 14.67
CA LYS A 104 9.85 2.28 15.32
C LYS A 104 9.05 1.87 16.57
N HIS A 105 8.89 0.57 16.80
CA HIS A 105 8.10 0.01 17.89
C HIS A 105 8.94 -0.70 18.98
N ASP A 106 10.27 -0.71 18.84
CA ASP A 106 11.25 -1.07 19.88
C ASP A 106 11.78 0.19 20.58
#